data_AF-A0A2M8FVK5-F1
#
_entry.id   AF-A0A2M8FVK5-F1
#
_cell.length_a   1.000
_cell.length_b   1.000
_cell.length_c   1.000
_cell.angle_alpha   90.00
_cell.angle_beta   90.00
_cell.angle_gamma   90.00
#
_symmetry.space_group_name_H-M   'P 1'
#
loop_
_entity.id
_entity.type
_entity.pdbx_description
1 polymer ?
#
loop_
_entity_poly.entity_id
_entity_poly.type
_entity_poly.pdbx_seq_one_letter_code
_entity_poly.pdbx_strand_id
1 'polypeptide(L)'
;MVNVCDVAAYILQKKGQMTAMKLQKLVYYCQAWSLVWDDAPLFKEQIEAWANGPVVRELYEYHRGMFLVDKVHGDPKKIGVVQKKTIDSVLKYYGDKTSQWLSDLTHSESPWRDAREGLLPESRGSKVITHAEMSEYYSSIT
;
A
#
# COMPACT_ATOMS: atom_id res chain seq x y z
N MET A 1 -16.21 -1.31 8.84
CA MET A 1 -14.73 -1.37 8.82
C MET A 1 -14.27 -0.92 7.45
N VAL A 2 -13.23 -0.09 7.39
CA VAL A 2 -12.63 0.41 6.14
C VAL A 2 -11.95 -0.75 5.42
N ASN A 3 -12.08 -0.81 4.09
CA ASN A 3 -11.34 -1.74 3.24
C ASN A 3 -10.34 -1.02 2.33
N VAL A 4 -9.45 -1.77 1.68
CA VAL A 4 -8.44 -1.21 0.77
C VAL A 4 -9.05 -0.39 -0.38
N CYS A 5 -10.22 -0.77 -0.90
CA CYS A 5 -10.87 -0.04 -1.99
C CYS A 5 -11.38 1.33 -1.52
N ASP A 6 -11.86 1.46 -0.28
CA ASP A 6 -12.24 2.75 0.31
C ASP A 6 -11.02 3.69 0.34
N VAL A 7 -9.87 3.18 0.81
CA VAL A 7 -8.59 3.91 0.87
C VAL A 7 -8.10 4.29 -0.53
N ALA A 8 -8.10 3.35 -1.47
CA ALA A 8 -7.70 3.59 -2.84
C ALA A 8 -8.61 4.63 -3.53
N ALA A 9 -9.93 4.58 -3.29
CA ALA A 9 -10.87 5.57 -3.79
C ALA A 9 -10.55 6.98 -3.26
N TYR A 10 -10.17 7.09 -1.98
CA TYR A 10 -9.78 8.37 -1.40
C TYR A 10 -8.46 8.91 -1.97
N ILE A 11 -7.47 8.03 -2.18
CA ILE A 11 -6.20 8.40 -2.83
C ILE A 11 -6.46 8.94 -4.25
N LEU A 12 -7.27 8.23 -5.04
CA LEU A 12 -7.63 8.65 -6.40
C LEU A 12 -8.43 9.96 -6.40
N GLN A 13 -9.31 10.18 -5.42
CA GLN A 13 -10.01 11.46 -5.25
C GLN A 13 -9.05 12.63 -4.99
N LYS A 14 -7.97 12.41 -4.24
CA LYS A 14 -7.01 13.45 -3.84
C LYS A 14 -5.94 13.74 -4.89
N LYS A 15 -5.48 12.72 -5.62
CA LYS A 15 -4.32 12.82 -6.53
C LYS A 15 -4.65 12.51 -7.99
N GLY A 16 -5.90 12.15 -8.29
CA GLY A 16 -6.35 11.82 -9.64
C GLY A 16 -5.88 10.44 -10.12
N GLN A 17 -6.01 10.23 -11.44
CA GLN A 17 -5.59 9.00 -12.10
C GLN A 17 -4.10 8.74 -11.90
N MET A 18 -3.74 7.47 -11.69
CA MET A 18 -2.35 7.04 -11.58
C MET A 18 -2.17 5.60 -12.05
N THR A 19 -0.92 5.15 -12.16
CA THR A 19 -0.66 3.74 -12.50
C THR A 19 -1.15 2.80 -11.39
N ALA A 20 -1.63 1.62 -11.76
CA ALA A 20 -2.02 0.56 -10.83
C ALA A 20 -0.92 0.23 -9.80
N MET A 21 0.34 0.17 -10.26
CA MET A 21 1.50 -0.07 -9.40
C MET A 21 1.68 1.02 -8.34
N LYS A 22 1.63 2.29 -8.72
CA LYS A 22 1.70 3.41 -7.78
C LYS A 22 0.59 3.36 -6.74
N LEU A 23 -0.64 3.06 -7.16
CA LEU A 23 -1.76 2.94 -6.24
C LEU A 23 -1.52 1.82 -5.20
N GLN A 24 -1.00 0.66 -5.62
CA GLN A 24 -0.62 -0.44 -4.71
C GLN A 24 0.44 0.00 -3.70
N LYS A 25 1.47 0.73 -4.13
CA LYS A 25 2.50 1.24 -3.20
C LYS A 25 1.93 2.25 -2.21
N LEU A 26 1.08 3.17 -2.67
CA LEU A 26 0.49 4.18 -1.80
C LEU A 26 -0.41 3.55 -0.74
N VAL A 27 -1.26 2.56 -1.07
CA VAL A 27 -2.06 1.87 -0.05
C VAL A 27 -1.20 1.09 0.94
N TYR A 28 -0.11 0.47 0.49
CA TYR A 28 0.87 -0.19 1.36
C TYR A 28 1.49 0.80 2.37
N TYR A 29 1.98 1.95 1.92
CA TYR A 29 2.54 2.96 2.83
C TYR A 29 1.47 3.53 3.77
N CYS A 30 0.21 3.67 3.32
CA CYS A 30 -0.88 4.07 4.20
C CYS A 30 -1.13 3.06 5.33
N GLN A 31 -1.05 1.75 5.04
CA GLN A 31 -1.14 0.71 6.07
C GLN A 31 0.05 0.79 7.03
N ALA A 32 1.27 0.86 6.50
CA ALA A 32 2.50 0.93 7.29
C ALA A 32 2.48 2.08 8.30
N TRP A 33 2.18 3.29 7.84
CA TRP A 33 2.19 4.47 8.69
C TRP A 33 0.99 4.54 9.64
N SER A 34 -0.15 3.95 9.30
CA SER A 34 -1.28 3.84 10.25
C SER A 34 -0.93 2.90 11.41
N LEU A 35 -0.23 1.79 11.14
CA LEU A 35 0.25 0.89 12.20
C LEU A 35 1.17 1.61 13.19
N VAL A 36 2.03 2.51 12.71
CA VAL A 36 2.99 3.24 13.58
C VAL A 36 2.35 4.43 14.29
N TRP A 37 1.57 5.26 13.59
CA TRP A 37 1.04 6.51 14.15
C TRP A 37 -0.28 6.34 14.89
N ASP A 38 -1.12 5.41 14.44
CA ASP A 38 -2.47 5.21 14.96
C ASP A 38 -2.58 3.93 15.81
N ASP A 39 -1.50 3.14 15.92
CA ASP A 39 -1.46 1.82 16.58
C ASP A 39 -2.61 0.89 16.11
N ALA A 40 -2.99 1.04 14.84
CA ALA A 40 -4.15 0.36 14.27
C ALA A 40 -4.01 0.13 12.76
N PRO A 41 -4.52 -0.99 12.23
CA PRO A 41 -4.55 -1.21 10.79
C PRO A 41 -5.54 -0.26 10.11
N LEU A 42 -5.14 0.32 8.97
CA LEU A 42 -5.99 1.20 8.18
C LEU A 42 -7.10 0.42 7.46
N PHE A 43 -6.76 -0.75 6.93
CA PHE A 43 -7.67 -1.72 6.32
C PHE A 43 -7.29 -3.15 6.72
N LYS A 44 -8.16 -4.11 6.41
CA LYS A 44 -8.08 -5.51 6.90
C LYS A 44 -7.48 -6.50 5.89
N GLU A 45 -7.50 -6.14 4.61
CA GLU A 45 -7.00 -6.98 3.52
C GLU A 45 -5.50 -7.23 3.66
N GLN A 46 -5.05 -8.43 3.30
CA GLN A 46 -3.65 -8.82 3.44
C GLN A 46 -2.79 -8.22 2.33
N ILE A 47 -1.53 -7.95 2.67
CA ILE A 47 -0.52 -7.49 1.72
C ILE A 47 0.42 -8.65 1.42
N GLU A 48 0.56 -9.00 0.15
CA GLU A 48 1.45 -10.06 -0.32
C GLU A 48 2.74 -9.46 -0.90
N ALA A 49 3.88 -10.11 -0.65
CA ALA A 49 5.20 -9.67 -1.14
C ALA A 49 5.45 -10.14 -2.58
N TRP A 50 4.87 -9.44 -3.55
CA TRP A 50 4.99 -9.82 -4.96
C TRP A 50 6.34 -9.42 -5.57
N ALA A 51 6.68 -9.96 -6.74
CA ALA A 51 7.93 -9.67 -7.46
C ALA A 51 8.14 -8.17 -7.73
N ASN A 52 7.06 -7.43 -7.99
CA ASN A 52 7.09 -5.99 -8.24
C ASN A 52 6.74 -5.19 -6.97
N GLY A 53 7.09 -5.71 -5.80
CA GLY A 53 6.86 -5.11 -4.49
C GLY A 53 5.54 -5.54 -3.82
N PRO A 54 5.16 -4.94 -2.69
CA PRO A 54 3.93 -5.27 -1.97
C PRO A 54 2.67 -5.00 -2.80
N VAL A 55 1.70 -5.92 -2.70
CA VAL A 55 0.42 -5.89 -3.41
C VAL A 55 -0.71 -6.32 -2.48
N VAL A 56 -1.78 -5.53 -2.40
CA VAL A 56 -3.05 -5.97 -1.81
C VAL A 56 -3.83 -6.70 -2.90
N ARG A 57 -4.06 -8.00 -2.71
CA ARG A 57 -4.61 -8.87 -3.76
C ARG A 57 -6.02 -8.45 -4.18
N GLU A 58 -6.86 -8.08 -3.22
CA GLU A 58 -8.24 -7.63 -3.45
C GLU A 58 -8.29 -6.38 -4.32
N LEU A 59 -7.36 -5.43 -4.09
CA LEU A 59 -7.22 -4.26 -4.95
C LEU A 59 -6.65 -4.64 -6.32
N TYR A 60 -5.73 -5.61 -6.39
CA TYR A 60 -5.18 -6.09 -7.65
C TYR A 60 -6.25 -6.72 -8.55
N GLU A 61 -7.13 -7.56 -8.00
CA GLU A 61 -8.22 -8.17 -8.78
C GLU A 61 -9.12 -7.11 -9.43
N TYR A 62 -9.28 -5.94 -8.80
CA TYR A 62 -10.04 -4.83 -9.38
C TYR A 62 -9.33 -4.22 -10.61
N HIS A 63 -8.04 -3.89 -10.52
CA HIS A 63 -7.31 -3.22 -11.60
C HIS A 63 -6.53 -4.17 -12.52
N ARG A 64 -6.78 -5.47 -12.41
CA ARG A 64 -6.08 -6.50 -13.18
C ARG A 64 -6.24 -6.24 -14.68
N GLY A 65 -5.11 -6.15 -15.39
CA GLY A 65 -5.07 -5.84 -16.82
C GLY A 65 -5.14 -4.34 -17.14
N MET A 66 -5.23 -3.47 -16.14
CA MET A 66 -5.22 -2.01 -16.31
C MET A 66 -3.85 -1.45 -15.96
N PHE A 67 -3.34 -0.58 -16.82
CA PHE A 67 -2.11 0.17 -16.51
C PHE A 67 -2.43 1.40 -15.65
N LEU A 68 -3.47 2.16 -16.01
CA LEU A 68 -3.95 3.34 -15.30
C LEU A 68 -5.26 3.03 -14.58
N VAL A 69 -5.40 3.60 -13.38
CA VAL A 69 -6.60 3.50 -12.56
C VAL A 69 -7.04 4.91 -12.21
N ASP A 70 -8.27 5.25 -12.56
CA ASP A 70 -8.93 6.53 -12.24
C ASP A 70 -10.07 6.35 -11.23
N LYS A 71 -10.61 5.14 -11.09
CA LYS A 71 -11.69 4.81 -10.17
C LYS A 71 -11.57 3.39 -9.63
N VAL A 72 -11.98 3.21 -8.37
CA VAL A 72 -12.17 1.88 -7.74
C VAL A 72 -13.55 1.80 -7.09
N HIS A 73 -14.04 0.58 -6.84
CA HIS A 73 -15.29 0.37 -6.10
C HIS A 73 -15.06 0.48 -4.58
N GLY A 74 -14.97 1.71 -4.09
CA GLY A 74 -14.84 2.03 -2.67
C GLY A 74 -15.59 3.31 -2.29
N ASP A 75 -15.80 3.52 -0.99
CA ASP A 75 -16.48 4.68 -0.44
C ASP A 75 -15.56 5.50 0.48
N PRO A 76 -14.96 6.60 -0.03
CA PRO A 76 -14.10 7.48 0.76
C PRO A 76 -14.76 8.10 1.99
N LYS A 77 -16.10 8.10 2.07
CA LYS A 77 -16.84 8.63 3.23
C LYS A 77 -16.72 7.74 4.46
N LYS A 78 -16.39 6.46 4.28
CA LYS A 78 -16.17 5.51 5.39
C LYS A 78 -14.86 5.76 6.15
N ILE A 79 -13.93 6.50 5.55
CA ILE A 79 -12.64 6.80 6.17
C ILE A 79 -12.82 7.91 7.21
N GLY A 80 -12.46 7.58 8.45
CA GLY A 80 -12.52 8.49 9.60
C GLY A 80 -11.50 9.63 9.50
N VAL A 81 -11.65 10.62 10.40
CA VAL A 81 -10.80 11.83 10.38
C VAL A 81 -9.33 11.51 10.66
N VAL A 82 -9.05 10.63 11.62
CA VAL A 82 -7.67 10.19 11.95
C VAL A 82 -7.03 9.49 10.75
N GLN A 83 -7.70 8.48 10.22
CA GLN A 83 -7.26 7.74 9.03
C GLN A 83 -7.00 8.65 7.82
N LYS A 84 -7.85 9.67 7.58
CA LYS A 84 -7.63 10.67 6.51
C LYS A 84 -6.34 11.47 6.74
N LYS A 85 -6.03 11.86 7.98
CA LYS A 85 -4.78 12.57 8.30
C LYS A 85 -3.55 11.71 8.00
N THR A 86 -3.62 10.41 8.30
CA THR A 86 -2.57 9.44 7.97
C THR A 86 -2.38 9.34 6.45
N ILE A 87 -3.47 9.11 5.70
CA ILE A 87 -3.41 9.04 4.23
C ILE A 87 -2.90 10.35 3.63
N ASP A 88 -3.39 11.50 4.09
CA ASP A 88 -2.95 12.82 3.59
C ASP A 88 -1.46 13.07 3.86
N SER A 89 -0.94 12.66 5.03
CA SER A 89 0.48 12.75 5.37
C SER A 89 1.34 11.86 4.46
N VAL A 90 0.90 10.63 4.20
CA VAL A 90 1.54 9.72 3.23
C VAL A 90 1.54 10.32 1.83
N LEU A 91 0.40 10.86 1.37
CA LEU A 91 0.30 11.47 0.05
C LEU A 91 1.14 12.74 -0.10
N LYS A 92 1.35 13.49 0.99
CA LYS A 92 2.23 14.67 1.00
C LYS A 92 3.69 14.28 0.71
N TYR A 93 4.16 13.13 1.19
CA TYR A 93 5.55 12.69 1.00
C TYR A 93 5.73 11.80 -0.24
N TYR A 94 4.92 10.74 -0.36
CA TYR A 94 5.05 9.72 -1.40
C TYR A 94 4.25 10.04 -2.67
N GLY A 95 3.22 10.89 -2.57
CA GLY A 95 2.24 11.07 -3.64
C GLY A 95 2.81 11.63 -4.95
N ASP A 96 3.89 12.40 -4.91
CA ASP A 96 4.55 12.97 -6.10
C ASP A 96 5.70 12.10 -6.62
N LYS A 97 6.05 11.02 -5.92
CA LYS A 97 7.08 10.08 -6.36
C LYS A 97 6.57 9.25 -7.54
N THR A 98 7.50 8.80 -8.38
CA THR A 98 7.17 7.93 -9.52
C THR A 98 6.87 6.52 -9.02
N SER A 99 6.14 5.75 -9.83
CA SER A 99 5.85 4.35 -9.51
C SER A 99 7.14 3.54 -9.36
N GLN A 100 8.15 3.81 -10.18
CA GLN A 100 9.47 3.16 -10.10
C GLN A 100 10.17 3.49 -8.78
N TRP A 101 10.22 4.77 -8.40
CA TRP A 101 10.85 5.19 -7.15
C TRP A 101 10.21 4.51 -5.93
N LEU A 102 8.88 4.42 -5.91
CA LEU A 102 8.15 3.73 -4.84
C LEU A 102 8.45 2.23 -4.83
N SER A 103 8.61 1.62 -6.01
CA SER A 103 8.98 0.21 -6.14
C SER A 103 10.39 -0.04 -5.61
N ASP A 104 11.37 0.76 -6.04
CA ASP A 104 12.77 0.67 -5.61
C ASP A 104 12.88 0.81 -4.09
N LEU A 105 12.15 1.78 -3.52
CA LEU A 105 12.07 1.94 -2.06
C LEU A 105 11.53 0.67 -1.41
N THR A 106 10.37 0.16 -1.82
CA THR A 106 9.82 -1.07 -1.20
C THR A 106 10.74 -2.28 -1.34
N HIS A 107 11.55 -2.36 -2.39
CA HIS A 107 12.52 -3.45 -2.58
C HIS A 107 13.74 -3.33 -1.66
N SER A 108 14.03 -2.13 -1.16
CA SER A 108 15.10 -1.88 -0.19
C SER A 108 14.69 -2.18 1.27
N GLU A 109 13.38 -2.18 1.55
CA GLU A 109 12.83 -2.28 2.90
C GLU A 109 12.70 -3.74 3.36
N SER A 110 12.97 -3.99 4.65
CA SER A 110 12.97 -5.36 5.20
C SER A 110 11.63 -6.11 5.11
N PRO A 111 10.44 -5.49 5.32
CA PRO A 111 9.19 -6.25 5.33
C PRO A 111 8.92 -6.99 4.02
N TRP A 112 9.26 -6.37 2.89
CA TRP A 112 9.13 -7.01 1.58
C TRP A 112 10.25 -8.02 1.31
N ARG A 113 11.50 -7.68 1.68
CA ARG A 113 12.66 -8.55 1.44
C ARG A 113 12.57 -9.85 2.22
N ASP A 114 12.20 -9.78 3.50
CA ASP A 114 12.13 -10.94 4.40
C ASP A 114 10.92 -11.83 4.05
N ALA A 115 9.84 -11.23 3.57
CA ALA A 115 8.72 -11.96 2.99
C ALA A 115 9.07 -12.64 1.64
N ARG A 116 10.20 -12.32 1.02
CA ARG A 116 10.68 -12.96 -0.23
C ARG A 116 11.94 -13.79 -0.07
N GLU A 117 12.41 -13.98 1.16
CA GLU A 117 13.55 -14.86 1.42
C GLU A 117 13.31 -16.26 0.83
N GLY A 118 14.29 -16.76 0.07
CA GLY A 118 14.21 -18.06 -0.60
C GLY A 118 13.41 -18.09 -1.91
N LEU A 119 12.83 -16.97 -2.36
CA LEU A 119 12.16 -16.87 -3.66
C LEU A 119 13.10 -16.35 -4.75
N LEU A 120 12.94 -16.86 -5.98
CA LEU A 120 13.62 -16.29 -7.14
C LEU A 120 13.06 -14.87 -7.44
N PRO A 121 13.87 -13.95 -8.00
CA PRO A 121 13.45 -12.58 -8.29
C PRO A 121 12.13 -12.49 -9.07
N GLU A 122 11.94 -13.35 -10.07
CA GLU A 122 10.77 -13.41 -10.95
C GLU A 122 9.59 -14.20 -10.37
N SER A 123 9.79 -14.93 -9.28
CA SER A 123 8.71 -15.66 -8.62
C SER A 123 7.67 -14.67 -8.13
N ARG A 124 6.41 -14.88 -8.56
CA ARG A 124 5.28 -13.99 -8.21
C ARG A 124 5.31 -13.62 -6.74
N GLY A 125 5.48 -14.60 -5.85
CA GLY A 125 5.44 -14.42 -4.40
C GLY A 125 4.00 -14.27 -3.91
N SER A 126 3.70 -14.88 -2.76
CA SER A 126 2.38 -14.81 -2.12
C SER A 126 2.48 -14.84 -0.59
N LYS A 127 3.70 -14.74 -0.04
CA LYS A 127 3.89 -14.65 1.41
C LYS A 127 3.34 -13.30 1.87
N VAL A 128 2.56 -13.36 2.94
CA VAL A 128 1.96 -12.18 3.56
C VAL A 128 3.06 -11.39 4.27
N ILE A 129 3.09 -10.09 4.05
CA ILE A 129 3.81 -9.14 4.89
C ILE A 129 2.89 -8.81 6.06
N THR A 130 3.26 -9.26 7.25
CA THR A 130 2.45 -9.11 8.45
C THR A 130 2.45 -7.67 8.95
N HIS A 131 1.39 -7.29 9.66
CA HIS A 131 1.36 -5.99 10.32
C HIS A 131 2.47 -5.83 11.35
N ALA A 132 2.90 -6.91 12.01
CA ALA A 132 4.01 -6.87 12.95
C ALA A 132 5.32 -6.51 12.24
N GLU A 133 5.66 -7.18 11.14
CA GLU A 133 6.87 -6.88 10.34
C GLU A 133 6.84 -5.44 9.82
N MET A 134 5.69 -4.96 9.35
CA MET A 134 5.54 -3.56 8.93
C MET A 134 5.74 -2.61 10.12
N SER A 135 5.02 -2.83 11.22
CA SER A 135 5.07 -1.96 12.40
C SER A 135 6.48 -1.88 12.98
N GLU A 136 7.17 -3.00 13.10
CA GLU A 136 8.54 -3.08 13.62
C GLU A 136 9.51 -2.29 12.74
N TYR A 137 9.49 -2.52 11.43
CA TYR A 137 10.37 -1.82 10.51
C TYR A 137 10.12 -0.31 10.49
N TYR A 138 8.87 0.12 10.29
CA TYR A 138 8.57 1.55 10.15
C TYR A 138 8.76 2.33 11.47
N SER A 139 8.58 1.67 12.63
CA SER A 139 8.92 2.27 13.92
C SER A 139 10.44 2.48 14.09
N SER A 140 11.28 1.68 13.43
CA SER A 140 12.75 1.77 13.54
C SER A 140 13.38 2.89 12.70
N ILE A 141 12.63 3.45 11.74
CA ILE A 141 13.11 4.48 10.80
C ILE A 141 12.42 5.84 10.98
N THR A 142 11.66 5.99 12.07
CA THR A 142 11.00 7.24 12.48
C THR A 142 11.83 7.95 13.54
#